data_AF-A0A015Z7R3-F1
#
_entry.id   AF-A0A015Z7R3-F1
#
_cell.length_a   1.000
_cell.length_b   1.000
_cell.length_c   1.000
_cell.angle_alpha   90.00
_cell.angle_beta   90.00
_cell.angle_gamma   90.00
#
_symmetry.space_group_name_H-M   'P 1'
#
loop_
_entity.id
_entity.type
_entity.pdbx_description
1 polymer ?
#
loop_
_entity_poly.entity_id
_entity_poly.type
_entity_poly.pdbx_seq_one_letter_code
_entity_poly.pdbx_strand_id
1 'polypeptide(L)'
;MKIVQILGHNPNWNVEAFTQQGIGDEFLITAISFGNKFVNNKRVAPILDKSMLDLQFYGQKNSGHLSKGKLSDFDFHPARFLNDDEATNIRINSCIEKAIEYQVSLGFKKVIIPHYYEDNYIAGIISTIKFANKYLKSNKQDGIEYFMTLPLAYDIIRNQDNVEDLLLELTDMSIIFDGYFVVCENKPEQGHKISNDIKLITNLSKVLRVLKYQGFKTIYGYANWDAIFFLAQTDIDYITIGTYENLRNFSIKRFTEDISGGASEGYYFSEKLLNMIRAKDLINIRANGMLDTI
;
A
#
# COMPACT_ATOMS: atom_id res chain seq x y z
N MET A 1 -7.45 11.90 -10.70
CA MET A 1 -6.45 10.96 -10.16
C MET A 1 -5.16 11.72 -9.88
N LYS A 2 -4.53 11.44 -8.74
CA LYS A 2 -3.22 11.94 -8.32
C LYS A 2 -2.21 10.80 -8.23
N ILE A 3 -0.96 11.08 -8.54
CA ILE A 3 0.17 10.14 -8.47
C ILE A 3 0.93 10.37 -7.17
N VAL A 4 1.02 9.32 -6.36
CA VAL A 4 1.72 9.33 -5.07
C VAL A 4 3.00 8.53 -5.20
N GLN A 5 4.13 9.18 -5.01
CA GLN A 5 5.43 8.52 -5.13
C GLN A 5 5.79 7.76 -3.85
N ILE A 6 5.97 6.43 -3.95
CA ILE A 6 6.37 5.62 -2.80
C ILE A 6 7.86 5.81 -2.53
N LEU A 7 8.18 6.30 -1.33
CA LEU A 7 9.54 6.51 -0.89
C LEU A 7 10.13 5.21 -0.34
N GLY A 8 11.13 4.68 -1.03
CA GLY A 8 12.00 3.60 -0.56
C GLY A 8 13.17 4.11 0.28
N HIS A 9 14.12 3.22 0.59
CA HIS A 9 15.33 3.55 1.35
C HIS A 9 16.14 4.72 0.77
N ASN A 10 16.08 4.93 -0.55
CA ASN A 10 16.70 6.04 -1.26
C ASN A 10 15.62 6.88 -1.97
N PRO A 11 15.21 8.01 -1.40
CA PRO A 11 14.16 8.86 -1.95
C PRO A 11 14.67 9.89 -2.96
N ASN A 12 15.97 9.92 -3.30
CA ASN A 12 16.54 11.01 -4.11
C ASN A 12 15.81 11.19 -5.44
N TRP A 13 15.62 10.11 -6.20
CA TRP A 13 14.98 10.20 -7.50
C TRP A 13 13.51 10.61 -7.40
N ASN A 14 12.81 10.17 -6.34
CA ASN A 14 11.42 10.58 -6.11
C ASN A 14 11.29 12.08 -5.86
N VAL A 15 12.15 12.59 -4.96
CA VAL A 15 12.18 14.01 -4.60
C VAL A 15 12.62 14.87 -5.79
N GLU A 16 13.64 14.44 -6.54
CA GLU A 16 14.13 15.16 -7.72
C GLU A 16 13.08 15.17 -8.85
N ALA A 17 12.42 14.05 -9.13
CA ALA A 17 11.35 13.99 -10.12
C ALA A 17 10.20 14.97 -9.78
N PHE A 18 9.83 15.05 -8.51
CA PHE A 18 8.82 16.00 -8.06
C PHE A 18 9.29 17.46 -8.11
N THR A 19 10.45 17.75 -7.50
CA THR A 19 10.91 19.14 -7.29
C THR A 19 11.53 19.78 -8.53
N GLN A 20 12.14 19.00 -9.43
CA GLN A 20 12.85 19.51 -10.60
C GLN A 20 12.08 19.28 -11.90
N GLN A 21 11.25 18.23 -11.97
CA GLN A 21 10.56 17.83 -13.21
C GLN A 21 9.03 18.00 -13.10
N GLY A 22 8.49 18.32 -11.91
CA GLY A 22 7.06 18.47 -11.71
C GLY A 22 6.27 17.17 -11.87
N ILE A 23 6.91 16.01 -11.64
CA ILE A 23 6.29 14.69 -11.80
C ILE A 23 5.77 14.19 -10.45
N GLY A 24 4.49 13.81 -10.41
CA GLY A 24 3.80 13.34 -9.22
C GLY A 24 3.17 14.46 -8.39
N ASP A 25 2.29 14.08 -7.47
CA ASP A 25 1.48 15.02 -6.69
C ASP A 25 1.84 15.00 -5.21
N GLU A 26 2.06 13.80 -4.65
CA GLU A 26 2.25 13.56 -3.22
C GLU A 26 3.25 12.42 -2.98
N PHE A 27 3.60 12.16 -1.73
CA PHE A 27 4.54 11.09 -1.36
C PHE A 27 3.93 10.10 -0.38
N LEU A 28 4.30 8.83 -0.49
CA LEU A 28 4.01 7.81 0.51
C LEU A 28 5.30 7.41 1.21
N ILE A 29 5.45 7.82 2.46
CA ILE A 29 6.56 7.41 3.32
C ILE A 29 6.26 5.99 3.82
N THR A 30 7.22 5.08 3.67
CA THR A 30 7.10 3.70 4.16
C THR A 30 7.88 3.51 5.46
N ALA A 31 7.20 3.12 6.53
CA ALA A 31 7.81 2.91 7.84
C ALA A 31 8.96 1.89 7.81
N ILE A 32 8.85 0.83 7.01
CA ILE A 32 9.90 -0.19 6.86
C ILE A 32 11.20 0.39 6.28
N SER A 33 11.10 1.44 5.46
CA SER A 33 12.26 2.06 4.81
C SER A 33 12.94 3.09 5.70
N PHE A 34 12.19 3.83 6.51
CA PHE A 34 12.73 4.98 7.25
C PHE A 34 12.70 4.87 8.78
N GLY A 35 11.87 3.99 9.34
CA GLY A 35 11.61 3.95 10.79
C GLY A 35 11.05 5.27 11.28
N ASN A 36 11.24 5.60 12.56
CA ASN A 36 10.82 6.90 13.11
C ASN A 36 11.73 8.08 12.65
N LYS A 37 12.84 7.80 11.97
CA LYS A 37 13.86 8.80 11.60
C LYS A 37 13.50 9.63 10.36
N PHE A 38 12.38 9.34 9.68
CA PHE A 38 11.99 10.07 8.46
C PHE A 38 11.83 11.58 8.70
N VAL A 39 11.38 11.97 9.90
CA VAL A 39 11.22 13.39 10.29
C VAL A 39 12.52 14.18 10.28
N ASN A 40 13.66 13.50 10.47
CA ASN A 40 15.00 14.09 10.47
C ASN A 40 15.76 13.80 9.17
N ASN A 41 15.17 13.06 8.23
CA ASN A 41 15.83 12.74 6.97
C ASN A 41 15.87 13.99 6.08
N LYS A 42 17.08 14.40 5.67
CA LYS A 42 17.31 15.63 4.88
C LYS A 42 16.50 15.72 3.58
N ARG A 43 16.06 14.60 3.02
CA ARG A 43 15.26 14.52 1.79
C ARG A 43 13.76 14.39 2.06
N VAL A 44 13.36 13.78 3.16
CA VAL A 44 11.95 13.53 3.49
C VAL A 44 11.35 14.65 4.34
N ALA A 45 12.10 15.19 5.31
CA ALA A 45 11.64 16.27 6.17
C ALA A 45 11.09 17.49 5.38
N PRO A 46 11.71 17.93 4.26
CA PRO A 46 11.21 19.07 3.49
C PRO A 46 9.89 18.82 2.71
N ILE A 47 9.42 17.58 2.63
CA ILE A 47 8.22 17.20 1.85
C ILE A 47 7.11 16.61 2.72
N LEU A 48 7.22 16.70 4.05
CA LEU A 48 6.28 16.10 5.00
C LEU A 48 4.85 16.61 4.82
N ASP A 49 4.68 17.89 4.52
CA ASP A 49 3.40 18.55 4.27
C ASP A 49 2.66 17.99 3.04
N LYS A 50 3.40 17.34 2.12
CA LYS A 50 2.88 16.69 0.91
C LYS A 50 2.92 15.16 0.99
N SER A 51 3.12 14.62 2.18
CA SER A 51 3.32 13.20 2.38
C SER A 51 2.13 12.55 3.09
N MET A 52 2.03 11.23 2.93
CA MET A 52 1.29 10.29 3.77
C MET A 52 2.30 9.34 4.42
N LEU A 53 1.92 8.72 5.54
CA LEU A 53 2.74 7.69 6.20
C LEU A 53 1.99 6.36 6.21
N ASP A 54 2.52 5.38 5.50
CA ASP A 54 2.10 3.99 5.68
C ASP A 54 2.98 3.35 6.78
N LEU A 55 2.35 3.06 7.92
CA LEU A 55 2.97 2.40 9.07
C LEU A 55 3.15 0.89 8.88
N GLN A 56 2.53 0.31 7.85
CA GLN A 56 2.76 -1.07 7.39
C GLN A 56 2.53 -2.15 8.45
N PHE A 57 1.37 -2.10 9.11
CA PHE A 57 0.93 -3.10 10.11
C PHE A 57 0.59 -4.48 9.52
N TYR A 58 0.99 -4.77 8.28
CA TYR A 58 0.53 -5.94 7.54
C TYR A 58 0.90 -7.28 8.17
N GLY A 59 2.10 -7.41 8.75
CA GLY A 59 2.55 -8.69 9.31
C GLY A 59 1.83 -9.08 10.61
N GLN A 60 1.44 -10.34 10.73
CA GLN A 60 0.83 -10.92 11.94
C GLN A 60 1.78 -11.83 12.72
N LYS A 61 1.51 -11.92 14.04
CA LYS A 61 2.19 -12.78 15.05
C LYS A 61 2.43 -14.22 14.58
N ASN A 62 1.45 -14.82 13.88
CA ASN A 62 1.47 -16.26 13.54
C ASN A 62 2.50 -16.64 12.48
N SER A 63 3.19 -15.68 11.87
CA SER A 63 4.24 -15.95 10.89
C SER A 63 5.61 -16.22 11.52
N GLY A 64 5.78 -16.07 12.85
CA GLY A 64 7.03 -16.38 13.58
C GLY A 64 8.24 -15.51 13.20
N HIS A 65 8.12 -14.68 12.16
CA HIS A 65 9.23 -14.01 11.48
C HIS A 65 8.84 -12.60 10.98
N LEU A 66 8.10 -11.84 11.79
CA LEU A 66 7.92 -10.41 11.53
C LEU A 66 9.30 -9.74 11.51
N SER A 67 9.67 -9.13 10.37
CA SER A 67 10.93 -8.40 10.26
C SER A 67 10.91 -7.24 11.25
N LYS A 68 11.64 -7.38 12.37
CA LYS A 68 11.75 -6.34 13.41
C LYS A 68 12.14 -5.00 12.79
N GLY A 69 13.15 -5.06 11.91
CA GLY A 69 13.59 -3.99 11.02
C GLY A 69 13.49 -2.59 11.64
N LYS A 70 13.10 -1.62 10.82
CA LYS A 70 12.80 -0.25 11.28
C LYS A 70 11.36 -0.09 11.78
N LEU A 71 10.51 -1.10 11.61
CA LEU A 71 9.13 -1.07 12.10
C LEU A 71 9.08 -1.07 13.64
N SER A 72 10.06 -1.72 14.28
CA SER A 72 10.21 -1.71 15.74
C SER A 72 10.63 -0.35 16.35
N ASP A 73 11.02 0.63 15.52
CA ASP A 73 11.36 2.00 15.95
C ASP A 73 10.14 2.76 16.50
N PHE A 74 8.93 2.28 16.22
CA PHE A 74 7.69 2.87 16.71
C PHE A 74 7.20 2.10 17.94
N ASP A 75 7.10 2.79 19.08
CA ASP A 75 6.74 2.18 20.37
C ASP A 75 5.37 1.49 20.39
N PHE A 76 4.46 1.91 19.51
CA PHE A 76 3.13 1.33 19.36
C PHE A 76 3.05 0.26 18.25
N HIS A 77 4.10 0.04 17.48
CA HIS A 77 4.02 -0.87 16.33
C HIS A 77 4.06 -2.35 16.78
N PRO A 78 3.23 -3.23 16.19
CA PRO A 78 3.15 -4.64 16.58
C PRO A 78 4.48 -5.41 16.52
N ALA A 79 5.34 -5.06 15.57
CA ALA A 79 6.70 -5.61 15.42
C ALA A 79 7.60 -5.43 16.66
N ARG A 80 7.24 -4.57 17.63
CA ARG A 80 7.96 -4.43 18.90
C ARG A 80 7.57 -5.49 19.94
N PHE A 81 6.47 -6.21 19.73
CA PHE A 81 5.83 -7.07 20.73
C PHE A 81 5.78 -8.55 20.33
N LEU A 82 6.72 -8.99 19.48
CA LEU A 82 6.70 -10.31 18.81
C LEU A 82 6.75 -11.51 19.75
N ASN A 83 7.35 -11.34 20.94
CA ASN A 83 7.54 -12.42 21.90
C ASN A 83 6.49 -12.39 23.03
N ASP A 84 5.43 -11.58 22.88
CA ASP A 84 4.39 -11.43 23.90
C ASP A 84 3.25 -12.40 23.56
N ASP A 85 3.12 -13.46 24.35
CA ASP A 85 2.06 -14.45 24.17
C ASP A 85 0.65 -13.86 24.37
N GLU A 86 0.56 -12.63 24.91
CA GLU A 86 -0.65 -11.91 25.30
C GLU A 86 -1.11 -10.81 24.31
N ALA A 87 -0.85 -10.95 23.00
CA ALA A 87 -1.41 -10.01 22.01
C ALA A 87 -2.95 -10.14 21.93
N THR A 88 -3.66 -9.36 22.74
CA THR A 88 -5.12 -9.31 22.77
C THR A 88 -5.68 -8.32 21.74
N ASN A 89 -6.96 -8.48 21.37
CA ASN A 89 -7.68 -7.49 20.54
C ASN A 89 -7.58 -6.07 21.12
N ILE A 90 -7.56 -5.94 22.45
CA ILE A 90 -7.39 -4.66 23.15
C ILE A 90 -6.05 -4.01 22.80
N ARG A 91 -4.98 -4.81 22.77
CA ARG A 91 -3.64 -4.31 22.42
C ARG A 91 -3.56 -3.87 20.97
N ILE A 92 -4.07 -4.69 20.05
CA ILE A 92 -4.15 -4.36 18.62
C ILE A 92 -4.86 -3.03 18.41
N ASN A 93 -6.03 -2.89 19.03
CA ASN A 93 -6.82 -1.67 19.00
C ASN A 93 -6.01 -0.47 19.51
N SER A 94 -5.35 -0.60 20.67
CA SER A 94 -4.48 0.47 21.20
C SER A 94 -3.32 0.84 20.26
N CYS A 95 -2.74 -0.13 19.53
CA CYS A 95 -1.70 0.15 18.54
C CYS A 95 -2.24 1.00 17.38
N ILE A 96 -3.47 0.72 16.92
CA ILE A 96 -4.14 1.49 15.86
C ILE A 96 -4.43 2.92 16.33
N GLU A 97 -4.97 3.09 17.54
CA GLU A 97 -5.25 4.42 18.14
C GLU A 97 -3.97 5.27 18.18
N LYS A 98 -2.89 4.73 18.77
CA LYS A 98 -1.59 5.41 18.88
C LYS A 98 -0.98 5.71 17.51
N ALA A 99 -1.20 4.85 16.52
CA ALA A 99 -0.74 5.09 15.15
C ALA A 99 -1.47 6.26 14.48
N ILE A 100 -2.78 6.41 14.73
CA ILE A 100 -3.55 7.58 14.28
C ILE A 100 -3.05 8.84 14.99
N GLU A 101 -2.96 8.81 16.32
CA GLU A 101 -2.51 9.93 17.14
C GLU A 101 -1.10 10.40 16.75
N TYR A 102 -0.19 9.45 16.50
CA TYR A 102 1.16 9.74 16.06
C TYR A 102 1.17 10.49 14.73
N GLN A 103 0.45 10.01 13.71
CA GLN A 103 0.38 10.68 12.41
C GLN A 103 -0.23 12.08 12.52
N VAL A 104 -1.31 12.22 13.29
CA VAL A 104 -1.94 13.52 13.55
C VAL A 104 -0.97 14.48 14.25
N SER A 105 -0.22 14.00 15.25
CA SER A 105 0.75 14.82 16.00
C SER A 105 1.90 15.35 15.14
N LEU A 106 2.22 14.65 14.05
CA LEU A 106 3.20 15.06 13.05
C LEU A 106 2.64 16.02 11.99
N GLY A 107 1.34 16.35 12.05
CA GLY A 107 0.70 17.30 11.15
C GLY A 107 0.27 16.73 9.80
N PHE A 108 0.24 15.40 9.64
CA PHE A 108 -0.25 14.77 8.40
C PHE A 108 -1.71 15.15 8.14
N LYS A 109 -1.99 15.63 6.93
CA LYS A 109 -3.36 15.97 6.48
C LYS A 109 -4.13 14.79 5.93
N LYS A 110 -3.42 13.70 5.60
CA LYS A 110 -3.98 12.43 5.17
C LYS A 110 -3.38 11.33 6.05
N VAL A 111 -4.21 10.76 6.91
CA VAL A 111 -3.83 9.72 7.87
C VAL A 111 -4.23 8.36 7.31
N ILE A 112 -3.27 7.46 7.18
CA ILE A 112 -3.54 6.06 6.82
C ILE A 112 -3.76 5.30 8.12
N ILE A 113 -4.98 4.81 8.33
CA ILE A 113 -5.34 3.99 9.48
C ILE A 113 -4.78 2.59 9.24
N PRO A 114 -3.87 2.09 10.09
CA PRO A 114 -3.23 0.80 9.86
C PRO A 114 -4.20 -0.38 10.03
N HIS A 115 -3.94 -1.45 9.27
CA HIS A 115 -4.65 -2.72 9.37
C HIS A 115 -3.70 -3.89 9.10
N TYR A 116 -3.88 -4.98 9.83
CA TYR A 116 -3.20 -6.26 9.59
C TYR A 116 -3.71 -6.97 8.36
N TYR A 117 -2.84 -7.72 7.71
CA TYR A 117 -3.22 -8.64 6.66
C TYR A 117 -3.87 -9.89 7.27
N GLU A 118 -5.03 -10.28 6.76
CA GLU A 118 -5.71 -11.54 7.08
C GLU A 118 -5.80 -12.35 5.80
N ASP A 119 -5.41 -13.62 5.82
CA ASP A 119 -5.39 -14.48 4.63
C ASP A 119 -6.75 -15.13 4.33
N ASN A 120 -7.54 -15.42 5.37
CA ASN A 120 -8.85 -16.06 5.25
C ASN A 120 -9.90 -15.56 6.27
N TYR A 121 -9.53 -14.70 7.22
CA TYR A 121 -10.40 -14.30 8.33
C TYR A 121 -11.07 -12.93 8.10
N ILE A 122 -12.11 -12.91 7.26
CA ILE A 122 -12.86 -11.70 6.89
C ILE A 122 -13.48 -11.00 8.11
N ALA A 123 -13.99 -11.77 9.08
CA ALA A 123 -14.57 -11.20 10.30
C ALA A 123 -13.54 -10.37 11.11
N GLY A 124 -12.25 -10.73 11.07
CA GLY A 124 -11.17 -9.95 11.67
C GLY A 124 -10.95 -8.61 10.96
N ILE A 125 -11.04 -8.62 9.63
CA ILE A 125 -11.00 -7.40 8.81
C ILE A 125 -12.15 -6.46 9.21
N ILE A 126 -13.38 -6.98 9.18
CA ILE A 126 -14.59 -6.20 9.51
C ILE A 126 -14.53 -5.66 10.95
N SER A 127 -14.10 -6.48 11.91
CA SER A 127 -13.98 -6.09 13.32
C SER A 127 -13.04 -4.89 13.49
N THR A 128 -11.89 -4.92 12.82
CA THR A 128 -10.89 -3.84 12.86
C THR A 128 -11.44 -2.54 12.24
N ILE A 129 -12.16 -2.64 11.12
CA ILE A 129 -12.81 -1.49 10.48
C ILE A 129 -13.87 -0.88 11.39
N LYS A 130 -14.73 -1.70 12.01
CA LYS A 130 -15.75 -1.24 12.96
C LYS A 130 -15.12 -0.56 14.18
N PHE A 131 -14.03 -1.11 14.68
CA PHE A 131 -13.25 -0.50 15.76
C PHE A 131 -12.70 0.87 15.36
N ALA A 132 -11.98 0.95 14.23
CA ALA A 132 -11.39 2.20 13.75
C ALA A 132 -12.47 3.28 13.51
N ASN A 133 -13.60 2.90 12.91
CA ASN A 133 -14.73 3.81 12.71
C ASN A 133 -15.28 4.32 14.05
N LYS A 134 -15.45 3.44 15.05
CA LYS A 134 -15.90 3.83 16.40
C LYS A 134 -14.91 4.80 17.05
N TYR A 135 -13.61 4.54 16.96
CA TYR A 135 -12.60 5.44 17.52
C TYR A 135 -12.66 6.82 16.87
N LEU A 136 -12.77 6.88 15.54
CA LEU A 136 -12.86 8.15 14.83
C LEU A 136 -14.13 8.93 15.16
N LYS A 137 -15.26 8.29 15.49
CA LYS A 137 -16.49 9.01 15.86
C LYS A 137 -16.29 9.97 17.02
N SER A 138 -15.32 9.70 17.88
CA SER A 138 -14.97 10.55 19.02
C SER A 138 -13.69 11.38 18.82
N ASN A 139 -12.82 11.01 17.86
CA ASN A 139 -11.45 11.55 17.77
C ASN A 139 -11.08 12.10 16.38
N LYS A 140 -11.99 12.06 15.39
CA LYS A 140 -11.75 12.66 14.07
C LYS A 140 -11.51 14.16 14.23
N GLN A 141 -10.45 14.66 13.58
CA GLN A 141 -10.12 16.09 13.58
C GLN A 141 -10.50 16.74 12.26
N ASP A 142 -11.02 17.97 12.35
CA ASP A 142 -11.39 18.76 11.18
C ASP A 142 -10.17 19.08 10.31
N GLY A 143 -10.35 19.02 8.99
CA GLY A 143 -9.28 19.29 8.02
C GLY A 143 -8.24 18.18 7.89
N ILE A 144 -8.47 17.00 8.49
CA ILE A 144 -7.69 15.78 8.27
C ILE A 144 -8.55 14.74 7.58
N GLU A 145 -8.03 14.15 6.52
CA GLU A 145 -8.62 13.02 5.82
C GLU A 145 -8.08 11.70 6.39
N TYR A 146 -8.95 10.73 6.62
CA TYR A 146 -8.64 9.43 7.18
C TYR A 146 -8.92 8.33 6.17
N PHE A 147 -7.94 7.48 5.92
CA PHE A 147 -8.02 6.39 4.94
C PHE A 147 -7.86 5.05 5.65
N MET A 148 -8.91 4.22 5.65
CA MET A 148 -8.83 2.90 6.26
C MET A 148 -8.01 1.96 5.38
N THR A 149 -6.96 1.35 5.92
CA THR A 149 -6.19 0.35 5.17
C THR A 149 -7.05 -0.88 4.95
N LEU A 150 -7.14 -1.33 3.70
CA LEU A 150 -7.82 -2.55 3.29
C LEU A 150 -6.79 -3.49 2.63
N PRO A 151 -6.16 -4.38 3.42
CA PRO A 151 -5.24 -5.36 2.90
C PRO A 151 -6.00 -6.58 2.39
N LEU A 152 -5.98 -6.77 1.07
CA LEU A 152 -6.68 -7.86 0.39
C LEU A 152 -5.71 -8.99 0.08
N ALA A 153 -5.92 -10.12 0.75
CA ALA A 153 -5.24 -11.36 0.44
C ALA A 153 -5.65 -11.90 -0.92
N TYR A 154 -4.70 -12.59 -1.58
CA TYR A 154 -4.92 -13.16 -2.90
C TYR A 154 -6.13 -14.10 -2.96
N ASP A 155 -6.32 -14.95 -1.95
CA ASP A 155 -7.42 -15.92 -1.92
C ASP A 155 -8.77 -15.26 -1.56
N ILE A 156 -8.75 -14.20 -0.75
CA ILE A 156 -9.95 -13.39 -0.44
C ILE A 156 -10.44 -12.69 -1.70
N ILE A 157 -9.59 -11.94 -2.41
CA ILE A 157 -10.02 -11.14 -3.56
C ILE A 157 -10.50 -12.00 -4.74
N ARG A 158 -9.99 -13.23 -4.90
CA ARG A 158 -10.41 -14.14 -5.97
C ARG A 158 -11.77 -14.79 -5.73
N ASN A 159 -12.24 -14.84 -4.49
CA ASN A 159 -13.53 -15.41 -4.12
C ASN A 159 -14.60 -14.31 -4.18
N GLN A 160 -15.60 -14.49 -5.05
CA GLN A 160 -16.64 -13.48 -5.23
C GLN A 160 -17.51 -13.30 -3.97
N ASP A 161 -17.87 -14.39 -3.27
CA ASP A 161 -18.72 -14.32 -2.08
C ASP A 161 -18.03 -13.51 -0.97
N ASN A 162 -16.73 -13.78 -0.76
CA ASN A 162 -15.89 -13.01 0.16
C ASN A 162 -15.87 -11.50 -0.19
N VAL A 163 -15.85 -11.17 -1.48
CA VAL A 163 -15.85 -9.78 -1.96
C VAL A 163 -17.22 -9.12 -1.75
N GLU A 164 -18.34 -9.82 -1.96
CA GLU A 164 -19.67 -9.28 -1.65
C GLU A 164 -19.83 -9.02 -0.15
N ASP A 165 -19.45 -10.00 0.69
CA ASP A 165 -19.54 -9.91 2.15
C ASP A 165 -18.72 -8.73 2.68
N LEU A 166 -17.50 -8.57 2.15
CA LEU A 166 -16.66 -7.44 2.49
C LEU A 166 -17.30 -6.12 2.05
N LEU A 167 -17.75 -6.02 0.79
CA LEU A 167 -18.35 -4.79 0.26
C LEU A 167 -19.61 -4.35 1.01
N LEU A 168 -20.42 -5.29 1.49
CA LEU A 168 -21.58 -4.98 2.33
C LEU A 168 -21.17 -4.18 3.56
N GLU A 169 -20.08 -4.57 4.21
CA GLU A 169 -19.57 -3.94 5.43
C GLU A 169 -18.76 -2.68 5.14
N LEU A 170 -18.03 -2.63 4.02
CA LEU A 170 -17.26 -1.47 3.60
C LEU A 170 -18.12 -0.30 3.10
N THR A 171 -19.41 -0.53 2.86
CA THR A 171 -20.34 0.48 2.33
C THR A 171 -21.38 0.93 3.35
N ASP A 172 -21.18 0.58 4.63
CA ASP A 172 -22.06 0.99 5.73
C ASP A 172 -22.09 2.53 5.86
N MET A 173 -23.29 3.11 5.82
CA MET A 173 -23.49 4.57 5.89
C MET A 173 -23.04 5.20 7.22
N SER A 174 -22.80 4.41 8.26
CA SER A 174 -22.28 4.85 9.55
C SER A 174 -20.76 5.05 9.56
N ILE A 175 -20.08 4.74 8.46
CA ILE A 175 -18.65 4.98 8.25
C ILE A 175 -18.40 6.49 8.13
N ILE A 176 -17.39 6.98 8.85
CA ILE A 176 -17.03 8.40 8.88
C ILE A 176 -15.60 8.72 8.43
N PHE A 177 -14.80 7.70 8.10
CA PHE A 177 -13.51 7.93 7.43
C PHE A 177 -13.76 8.27 5.95
N ASP A 178 -12.80 8.98 5.35
CA ASP A 178 -12.98 9.65 4.05
C ASP A 178 -12.71 8.72 2.86
N GLY A 179 -12.03 7.61 3.10
CA GLY A 179 -11.68 6.68 2.05
C GLY A 179 -10.96 5.42 2.50
N TYR A 180 -10.45 4.70 1.52
CA TYR A 180 -9.71 3.45 1.71
C TYR A 180 -8.32 3.52 1.08
N PHE A 181 -7.33 3.03 1.83
CA PHE A 181 -6.00 2.70 1.34
C PHE A 181 -5.95 1.21 1.01
N VAL A 182 -6.23 0.88 -0.26
CA VAL A 182 -6.40 -0.50 -0.72
C VAL A 182 -5.06 -1.05 -1.16
N VAL A 183 -4.61 -2.14 -0.54
CA VAL A 183 -3.45 -2.92 -0.99
C VAL A 183 -3.90 -4.33 -1.31
N CYS A 184 -3.42 -4.90 -2.40
CA CYS A 184 -3.87 -6.22 -2.86
C CYS A 184 -2.66 -7.06 -3.27
N GLU A 185 -2.58 -8.28 -2.74
CA GLU A 185 -1.56 -9.23 -3.18
C GLU A 185 -1.94 -9.76 -4.59
N ASN A 186 -1.04 -9.65 -5.56
CA ASN A 186 -1.36 -9.93 -6.98
C ASN A 186 -0.70 -11.19 -7.57
N LYS A 187 0.14 -11.91 -6.80
CA LYS A 187 0.86 -13.17 -7.15
C LYS A 187 1.03 -13.41 -8.66
N PRO A 188 1.82 -12.57 -9.38
CA PRO A 188 2.02 -12.75 -10.81
C PRO A 188 2.72 -14.08 -11.09
N GLU A 189 2.38 -14.70 -12.22
CA GLU A 189 3.02 -15.93 -12.70
C GLU A 189 4.53 -15.73 -12.92
N GLN A 190 5.29 -16.82 -12.87
CA GLN A 190 6.74 -16.77 -13.06
C GLN A 190 7.11 -16.11 -14.40
N GLY A 191 7.97 -15.09 -14.34
CA GLY A 191 8.42 -14.33 -15.50
C GLY A 191 7.56 -13.12 -15.85
N HIS A 192 6.36 -12.98 -15.25
CA HIS A 192 5.49 -11.83 -15.40
C HIS A 192 5.67 -10.82 -14.26
N LYS A 193 5.48 -9.53 -14.57
CA LYS A 193 5.52 -8.44 -13.58
C LYS A 193 4.14 -7.98 -13.13
N ILE A 194 3.14 -8.27 -13.95
CA ILE A 194 1.73 -7.92 -13.77
C ILE A 194 0.93 -9.24 -13.74
N SER A 195 -0.10 -9.29 -12.90
CA SER A 195 -1.00 -10.44 -12.85
C SER A 195 -1.88 -10.51 -14.10
N ASN A 196 -2.11 -11.72 -14.61
CA ASN A 196 -3.09 -12.03 -15.66
C ASN A 196 -4.34 -12.71 -15.08
N ASP A 197 -4.49 -12.76 -13.75
CA ASP A 197 -5.62 -13.39 -13.09
C ASP A 197 -6.88 -12.53 -13.22
N ILE A 198 -7.75 -12.93 -14.15
CA ILE A 198 -9.00 -12.24 -14.46
C ILE A 198 -9.92 -12.14 -13.24
N LYS A 199 -9.95 -13.15 -12.35
CA LYS A 199 -10.82 -13.11 -11.15
C LYS A 199 -10.35 -12.01 -10.20
N LEU A 200 -9.05 -11.96 -9.94
CA LEU A 200 -8.44 -10.91 -9.11
C LEU A 200 -8.69 -9.53 -9.71
N ILE A 201 -8.40 -9.34 -11.00
CA ILE A 201 -8.55 -8.05 -11.67
C ILE A 201 -10.01 -7.59 -11.63
N THR A 202 -10.96 -8.47 -11.98
CA THR A 202 -12.39 -8.14 -12.01
C THR A 202 -12.91 -7.77 -10.63
N ASN A 203 -12.55 -8.54 -9.61
CA ASN A 203 -13.02 -8.31 -8.25
C ASN A 203 -12.35 -7.07 -7.62
N LEU A 204 -11.07 -6.83 -7.87
CA LEU A 204 -10.40 -5.61 -7.39
C LEU A 204 -10.97 -4.35 -8.06
N SER A 205 -11.21 -4.39 -9.38
CA SER A 205 -11.94 -3.34 -10.09
C SER A 205 -13.33 -3.11 -9.49
N LYS A 206 -14.06 -4.19 -9.15
CA LYS A 206 -15.37 -4.09 -8.50
C LYS A 206 -15.25 -3.41 -7.13
N VAL A 207 -14.28 -3.79 -6.29
CA VAL A 207 -14.06 -3.18 -4.98
C VAL A 207 -13.82 -1.68 -5.13
N LEU A 208 -12.84 -1.28 -5.96
CA LEU A 208 -12.48 0.12 -6.17
C LEU A 208 -13.68 0.93 -6.71
N ARG A 209 -14.42 0.37 -7.67
CA ARG A 209 -15.61 1.02 -8.25
C ARG A 209 -16.74 1.19 -7.24
N VAL A 210 -17.05 0.16 -6.45
CA VAL A 210 -18.16 0.20 -5.47
C VAL A 210 -17.83 1.20 -4.36
N LEU A 211 -16.61 1.19 -3.83
CA LEU A 211 -16.17 2.18 -2.85
C LEU A 211 -16.31 3.60 -3.40
N LYS A 212 -15.87 3.82 -4.64
CA LYS A 212 -15.98 5.13 -5.28
C LYS A 212 -17.43 5.56 -5.51
N TYR A 213 -18.30 4.63 -5.92
CA TYR A 213 -19.72 4.89 -6.12
C TYR A 213 -20.43 5.30 -4.83
N GLN A 214 -19.97 4.80 -3.68
CA GLN A 214 -20.46 5.20 -2.36
C GLN A 214 -19.86 6.53 -1.85
N GLY A 215 -19.07 7.21 -2.68
CA GLY A 215 -18.49 8.51 -2.36
C GLY A 215 -17.17 8.46 -1.60
N PHE A 216 -16.63 7.26 -1.31
CA PHE A 216 -15.33 7.13 -0.68
C PHE A 216 -14.21 7.52 -1.64
N LYS A 217 -13.18 8.15 -1.09
CA LYS A 217 -11.91 8.31 -1.81
C LYS A 217 -11.16 6.99 -1.82
N THR A 218 -10.48 6.68 -2.92
CA THR A 218 -9.69 5.45 -3.04
C THR A 218 -8.23 5.75 -3.32
N ILE A 219 -7.36 5.11 -2.55
CA ILE A 219 -5.92 5.08 -2.78
C ILE A 219 -5.52 3.65 -3.12
N TYR A 220 -5.03 3.39 -4.33
CA TYR A 220 -4.48 2.09 -4.68
C TYR A 220 -2.99 2.04 -4.31
N GLY A 221 -2.71 1.27 -3.27
CA GLY A 221 -1.41 1.13 -2.63
C GLY A 221 -0.50 0.12 -3.34
N TYR A 222 0.79 0.45 -3.48
CA TYR A 222 1.84 -0.37 -4.08
C TYR A 222 1.53 -0.86 -5.49
N ALA A 223 0.90 0.01 -6.29
CA ALA A 223 0.48 -0.33 -7.63
C ALA A 223 1.67 -0.59 -8.56
N ASN A 224 1.44 -1.43 -9.55
CA ASN A 224 2.33 -1.60 -10.68
C ASN A 224 1.73 -0.89 -11.90
N TRP A 225 2.23 -1.19 -13.08
CA TRP A 225 1.64 -0.75 -14.34
C TRP A 225 0.22 -1.29 -14.57
N ASP A 226 -0.22 -2.29 -13.81
CA ASP A 226 -1.62 -2.71 -13.76
C ASP A 226 -2.57 -1.61 -13.30
N ALA A 227 -2.06 -0.56 -12.63
CA ALA A 227 -2.80 0.66 -12.35
C ALA A 227 -3.51 1.23 -13.60
N ILE A 228 -2.90 1.14 -14.78
CA ILE A 228 -3.50 1.64 -16.03
C ILE A 228 -4.83 0.93 -16.31
N PHE A 229 -4.89 -0.39 -16.10
CA PHE A 229 -6.13 -1.17 -16.31
C PHE A 229 -7.23 -0.78 -15.33
N PHE A 230 -6.87 -0.56 -14.06
CA PHE A 230 -7.83 -0.15 -13.05
C PHE A 230 -8.32 1.28 -13.31
N LEU A 231 -7.44 2.20 -13.69
CA LEU A 231 -7.78 3.58 -14.04
C LEU A 231 -8.69 3.68 -15.27
N ALA A 232 -8.56 2.76 -16.22
CA ALA A 232 -9.47 2.71 -17.37
C ALA A 232 -10.90 2.28 -17.00
N GLN A 233 -11.09 1.67 -15.83
CA GLN A 233 -12.37 1.08 -15.40
C GLN A 233 -12.98 1.77 -14.17
N THR A 234 -12.21 2.59 -13.47
CA THR A 234 -12.55 3.11 -12.14
C THR A 234 -11.98 4.52 -11.94
N ASP A 235 -12.69 5.35 -11.16
CA ASP A 235 -12.27 6.71 -10.86
C ASP A 235 -11.42 6.78 -9.58
N ILE A 236 -10.27 6.09 -9.58
CA ILE A 236 -9.37 6.07 -8.41
C ILE A 236 -8.82 7.48 -8.15
N ASP A 237 -8.87 7.93 -6.89
CA ASP A 237 -8.41 9.26 -6.51
C ASP A 237 -6.89 9.34 -6.49
N TYR A 238 -6.23 8.31 -5.96
CA TYR A 238 -4.78 8.26 -5.80
C TYR A 238 -4.21 6.91 -6.23
N ILE A 239 -3.16 6.93 -7.05
CA ILE A 239 -2.34 5.75 -7.35
C ILE A 239 -1.00 5.94 -6.67
N THR A 240 -0.58 4.98 -5.87
CA THR A 240 0.78 4.96 -5.34
C THR A 240 1.68 4.12 -6.24
N ILE A 241 2.82 4.66 -6.63
CA ILE A 241 3.78 3.95 -7.49
C ILE A 241 5.19 4.16 -6.98
N GLY A 242 5.93 3.06 -6.84
CA GLY A 242 7.33 3.11 -6.43
C GLY A 242 8.27 3.42 -7.57
N THR A 243 9.44 3.96 -7.26
CA THR A 243 10.57 3.98 -8.19
C THR A 243 11.14 2.59 -8.42
N TYR A 244 11.31 1.84 -7.34
CA TYR A 244 11.93 0.52 -7.34
C TYR A 244 10.86 -0.56 -7.50
N GLU A 245 11.16 -1.61 -8.25
CA GLU A 245 10.19 -2.67 -8.53
C GLU A 245 9.65 -3.37 -7.28
N ASN A 246 10.46 -3.53 -6.23
CA ASN A 246 10.04 -4.11 -4.96
C ASN A 246 9.03 -3.24 -4.19
N LEU A 247 8.79 -2.01 -4.64
CA LEU A 247 7.74 -1.12 -4.15
C LEU A 247 6.52 -1.08 -5.10
N ARG A 248 6.58 -1.75 -6.25
CA ARG A 248 5.52 -1.79 -7.28
C ARG A 248 4.73 -3.09 -7.28
N ASN A 249 4.54 -3.71 -6.13
CA ASN A 249 3.64 -4.84 -5.92
C ASN A 249 3.52 -5.02 -4.41
N PHE A 250 2.29 -5.09 -3.88
CA PHE A 250 2.10 -5.49 -2.50
C PHE A 250 2.34 -7.00 -2.35
N SER A 251 3.17 -7.39 -1.38
CA SER A 251 3.39 -8.79 -1.02
C SER A 251 3.57 -8.91 0.48
N ILE A 252 2.78 -9.78 1.10
CA ILE A 252 2.83 -9.99 2.55
C ILE A 252 4.19 -10.54 3.00
N LYS A 253 4.85 -11.32 2.13
CA LYS A 253 6.18 -11.91 2.39
C LYS A 253 7.22 -10.87 2.80
N ARG A 254 7.14 -9.65 2.27
CA ARG A 254 8.04 -8.55 2.61
C ARG A 254 7.98 -8.18 4.10
N PHE A 255 6.89 -8.50 4.76
CA PHE A 255 6.63 -8.17 6.16
C PHE A 255 6.75 -9.39 7.09
N THR A 256 6.81 -10.61 6.54
CA THR A 256 6.79 -11.87 7.28
C THR A 256 8.01 -12.76 7.06
N GLU A 257 8.87 -12.47 6.09
CA GLU A 257 10.08 -13.24 5.80
C GLU A 257 11.30 -12.31 5.78
N ASP A 258 12.45 -12.77 6.29
CA ASP A 258 13.74 -12.12 6.01
C ASP A 258 14.16 -12.44 4.58
N ILE A 259 13.55 -11.74 3.62
CA ILE A 259 13.89 -11.90 2.21
C ILE A 259 15.28 -11.30 1.99
N SER A 260 16.27 -12.16 1.76
CA SER A 260 17.56 -11.73 1.23
C SER A 260 17.32 -11.14 -0.17
N GLY A 261 17.68 -9.87 -0.35
CA GLY A 261 17.53 -9.18 -1.63
C GLY A 261 18.48 -9.77 -2.66
N GLY A 262 17.96 -10.60 -3.58
CA GLY A 262 18.64 -10.95 -4.81
C GLY A 262 18.62 -9.79 -5.79
N ALA A 263 19.68 -9.62 -6.59
CA ALA A 263 19.63 -8.72 -7.72
C ALA A 263 18.54 -9.19 -8.69
N SER A 264 17.48 -8.40 -8.90
CA SER A 264 16.54 -8.66 -9.98
C SER A 264 17.30 -8.56 -11.30
N GLU A 265 17.11 -9.52 -12.20
CA GLU A 265 17.34 -9.25 -13.62
C GLU A 265 16.45 -8.05 -13.96
N GLY A 266 17.05 -6.88 -14.19
CA GLY A 266 16.29 -5.62 -14.33
C GLY A 266 15.27 -5.70 -15.47
N TYR A 267 14.25 -4.85 -15.43
CA TYR A 267 13.31 -4.69 -16.54
C TYR A 267 13.30 -3.24 -17.01
N TYR A 268 12.92 -3.05 -18.27
CA TYR A 268 12.74 -1.75 -18.88
C TYR A 268 11.31 -1.62 -19.37
N PHE A 269 10.69 -0.48 -19.11
CA PHE A 269 9.38 -0.20 -19.65
C PHE A 269 9.51 0.22 -21.11
N SER A 270 8.75 -0.43 -21.98
CA SER A 270 8.57 -0.08 -23.38
C SER A 270 7.29 0.73 -23.51
N GLU A 271 7.41 2.00 -23.90
CA GLU A 271 6.26 2.86 -24.15
C GLU A 271 5.46 2.40 -25.37
N LYS A 272 6.12 1.80 -26.38
CA LYS A 272 5.46 1.30 -27.59
C LYS A 272 4.64 0.04 -27.35
N LEU A 273 5.14 -0.85 -26.49
CA LEU A 273 4.42 -2.08 -26.12
C LEU A 273 3.51 -1.88 -24.89
N LEU A 274 3.67 -0.75 -24.18
CA LEU A 274 3.08 -0.51 -22.86
C LEU A 274 3.35 -1.67 -21.90
N ASN A 275 4.55 -2.25 -21.96
CA ASN A 275 4.90 -3.46 -21.23
C ASN A 275 6.38 -3.48 -20.79
N MET A 276 6.71 -4.37 -19.86
CA MET A 276 8.05 -4.54 -19.31
C MET A 276 8.85 -5.57 -20.12
N ILE A 277 10.03 -5.17 -20.57
CA ILE A 277 11.01 -6.01 -21.28
C ILE A 277 12.13 -6.37 -20.32
N ARG A 278 12.52 -7.65 -20.29
CA ARG A 278 13.66 -8.10 -19.46
C ARG A 278 14.95 -7.47 -19.97
N ALA A 279 15.82 -7.03 -19.07
CA ALA A 279 17.11 -6.44 -19.42
C ALA A 279 17.97 -7.35 -20.31
N LYS A 280 17.88 -8.68 -20.13
CA LYS A 280 18.59 -9.64 -20.98
C LYS A 280 18.07 -9.67 -22.43
N ASP A 281 16.78 -9.44 -22.63
CA ASP A 281 16.18 -9.44 -23.96
C ASP A 281 16.60 -8.18 -24.74
N LEU A 282 16.86 -7.06 -24.03
CA LEU A 282 17.38 -5.83 -24.64
C LEU A 282 18.74 -6.00 -25.30
N ILE A 283 19.60 -6.89 -24.78
CA ILE A 283 20.89 -7.18 -25.40
C ILE A 283 20.67 -7.71 -26.82
N ASN A 284 19.72 -8.65 -26.97
CA ASN A 284 19.38 -9.23 -28.27
C ASN A 284 18.67 -8.21 -29.17
N ILE A 285 17.73 -7.43 -28.63
CA ILE A 285 17.03 -6.38 -29.39
C ILE A 285 18.02 -5.36 -29.94
N ARG A 286 18.98 -4.92 -29.12
CA ARG A 286 20.04 -3.99 -29.52
C ARG A 286 20.98 -4.60 -30.55
N ALA A 287 21.40 -5.85 -30.38
CA ALA A 287 22.29 -6.54 -31.32
C ALA A 287 21.66 -6.69 -32.72
N ASN A 288 20.33 -6.75 -32.81
CA ASN A 288 19.59 -6.85 -34.07
C ASN A 288 19.12 -5.48 -34.61
N GLY A 289 19.52 -4.36 -33.99
CA GLY A 289 19.12 -3.02 -34.44
C GLY A 289 17.62 -2.73 -34.28
N MET A 290 16.93 -3.42 -33.37
CA MET A 290 15.47 -3.34 -33.18
C MET A 290 15.05 -2.45 -32.01
N LEU A 291 15.90 -1.54 -31.54
CA LEU A 291 15.54 -0.65 -30.42
C LEU A 291 14.34 0.25 -30.76
N ASP A 292 14.15 0.59 -32.03
CA ASP A 292 13.02 1.41 -32.47
C ASP A 292 11.69 0.65 -32.52
N THR A 293 11.65 -0.66 -32.26
CA THR A 293 10.41 -1.44 -32.20
C THR A 293 9.84 -1.57 -30.79
N ILE A 294 10.55 -1.07 -29.79
CA ILE A 294 10.18 -1.11 -28.37
C ILE A 294 10.13 0.30 -27.76
#